data_AF-A0A3R7TZH2-F1
#
_entry.id   AF-A0A3R7TZH2-F1
#
_cell.length_a   1.000
_cell.length_b   1.000
_cell.length_c   1.000
_cell.angle_alpha   90.00
_cell.angle_beta   90.00
_cell.angle_gamma   90.00
#
_symmetry.space_group_name_H-M   'P 1'
#
loop_
_entity.id
_entity.type
_entity.pdbx_description
1 polymer ?
#
loop_
_entity_poly.entity_id
_entity_poly.type
_entity_poly.pdbx_seq_one_letter_code
_entity_poly.pdbx_strand_id
1 'polypeptide(L)'
;MSCDIGRTWQKSKIVKGVKEKNISWTFGDARCTVKVSMRRQGIIDALTKPAYDLQLTKHKVRCEIERTDEVNKIDLEMAPKMSFKNGKVEKAWLNVSNIEAPTIIKGALWTVAKLEENVGLFHGEMVSEVNEFVHEKCAKRHGG
;
A
#
# COMPACT_ATOMS: atom_id res chain seq x y z
N MET A 1 -4.76 17.78 -1.62
CA MET A 1 -5.48 17.00 -2.65
C MET A 1 -5.87 15.66 -2.04
N SER A 2 -7.00 15.09 -2.44
CA SER A 2 -7.47 13.78 -1.95
C SER A 2 -7.83 12.87 -3.12
N CYS A 3 -7.44 11.60 -3.05
CA CYS A 3 -7.74 10.58 -4.05
C CYS A 3 -8.33 9.36 -3.36
N ASP A 4 -9.41 8.81 -3.90
CA ASP A 4 -9.93 7.52 -3.49
C ASP A 4 -9.23 6.43 -4.30
N ILE A 5 -8.56 5.52 -3.60
CA ILE A 5 -7.76 4.45 -4.19
C ILE A 5 -8.35 3.13 -3.72
N GLY A 6 -8.76 2.29 -4.67
CA GLY A 6 -9.09 0.89 -4.45
C GLY A 6 -7.93 0.02 -4.91
N ARG A 7 -7.56 -0.98 -4.10
CA ARG A 7 -6.55 -1.97 -4.46
C ARG A 7 -7.00 -3.36 -4.05
N THR A 8 -6.76 -4.33 -4.93
CA THR A 8 -6.97 -5.75 -4.65
C THR A 8 -5.61 -6.45 -4.62
N TRP A 9 -5.30 -7.09 -3.50
CA TRP A 9 -4.18 -8.02 -3.39
C TRP A 9 -4.72 -9.44 -3.56
N GLN A 10 -4.35 -10.06 -4.67
CA GLN A 10 -4.76 -11.43 -4.98
C GLN A 10 -4.09 -12.42 -4.00
N LYS A 11 -4.83 -13.45 -3.61
CA LYS A 11 -4.36 -14.56 -2.76
C LYS A 11 -3.04 -15.13 -3.27
N SER A 12 -2.93 -15.36 -4.58
CA SER A 12 -1.73 -15.94 -5.22
C SER A 12 -0.47 -15.10 -4.94
N LYS A 13 -0.59 -13.77 -4.96
CA LYS A 13 0.49 -12.83 -4.69
C LYS A 13 0.86 -12.81 -3.21
N ILE A 14 -0.14 -12.77 -2.34
CA ILE A 14 0.07 -12.84 -0.88
C ILE A 14 0.78 -14.16 -0.54
N VAL A 15 0.25 -15.29 -1.01
CA VAL A 15 0.83 -16.63 -0.81
C VAL A 15 2.25 -16.71 -1.32
N LYS A 16 2.55 -16.20 -2.53
CA LYS A 16 3.91 -16.20 -3.06
C LYS A 16 4.86 -15.48 -2.11
N GLY A 17 4.50 -14.28 -1.69
CA GLY A 17 5.33 -13.49 -0.79
C GLY A 17 5.54 -14.14 0.58
N VAL A 18 4.48 -14.65 1.21
CA VAL A 18 4.59 -15.25 2.55
C VAL A 18 5.26 -16.62 2.53
N LYS A 19 5.14 -17.38 1.43
CA LYS A 19 5.74 -18.71 1.27
C LYS A 19 7.26 -18.65 1.23
N GLU A 20 7.84 -17.60 0.66
CA GLU A 20 9.30 -17.36 0.72
C GLU A 20 9.83 -17.25 2.16
N LYS A 21 8.95 -17.06 3.14
CA LYS A 21 9.26 -16.97 4.57
C LYS A 21 8.62 -18.10 5.39
N ASN A 22 8.19 -19.19 4.75
CA ASN A 22 7.52 -20.34 5.39
C ASN A 22 6.26 -19.98 6.20
N ILE A 23 5.59 -18.89 5.85
CA ILE A 23 4.34 -18.47 6.48
C ILE A 23 3.16 -18.94 5.62
N SER A 24 2.16 -19.56 6.27
CA SER A 24 0.93 -19.99 5.60
C SER A 24 -0.09 -18.86 5.55
N TRP A 25 -0.54 -18.51 4.34
CA TRP A 25 -1.72 -17.68 4.13
C TRP A 25 -2.90 -18.55 3.72
N THR A 26 -3.90 -18.63 4.58
CA THR A 26 -5.08 -19.49 4.38
C THR A 26 -6.30 -18.73 3.87
N PHE A 27 -6.22 -17.39 3.76
CA PHE A 27 -7.33 -16.54 3.33
C PHE A 27 -7.35 -16.32 1.82
N GLY A 28 -8.44 -15.75 1.33
CA GLY A 28 -8.65 -15.35 -0.06
C GLY A 28 -8.00 -14.02 -0.40
N ASP A 29 -8.58 -13.34 -1.40
CA ASP A 29 -8.14 -12.01 -1.82
C ASP A 29 -8.41 -10.97 -0.74
N ALA A 30 -7.61 -9.90 -0.75
CA ALA A 30 -7.82 -8.72 0.07
C ALA A 30 -8.18 -7.54 -0.83
N ARG A 31 -9.39 -6.99 -0.68
CA ARG A 31 -9.81 -5.78 -1.40
C ARG A 31 -9.83 -4.62 -0.43
N CYS A 32 -8.96 -3.64 -0.58
CA CYS A 32 -8.97 -2.44 0.25
C CYS A 32 -9.32 -1.19 -0.52
N THR A 33 -9.89 -0.24 0.21
CA THR A 33 -10.13 1.12 -0.24
C THR A 33 -9.54 2.10 0.78
N VAL A 34 -8.94 3.17 0.27
CA VAL A 34 -8.35 4.22 1.08
C VAL A 34 -8.60 5.57 0.44
N LYS A 35 -8.96 6.55 1.27
CA LYS A 35 -8.95 7.96 0.87
C LYS A 35 -7.61 8.57 1.24
N VAL A 36 -6.72 8.67 0.27
CA VAL A 36 -5.38 9.22 0.46
C VAL A 36 -5.45 10.74 0.37
N SER A 37 -4.90 11.41 1.37
CA SER A 37 -4.75 12.86 1.43
C SER A 37 -3.27 13.24 1.40
N MET A 38 -2.91 14.17 0.52
CA MET A 38 -1.54 14.64 0.35
C MET A 38 -1.49 16.16 0.22
N ARG A 39 -0.43 16.76 0.77
CA ARG A 39 -0.15 18.19 0.60
C ARG A 39 0.43 18.41 -0.80
N ARG A 40 -0.11 19.38 -1.55
CA ARG A 40 0.33 19.69 -2.92
C ARG A 40 1.83 19.98 -2.98
N GLN A 41 2.35 20.75 -2.03
CA GLN A 41 3.78 21.05 -1.96
C GLN A 41 4.64 19.80 -1.79
N GLY A 42 4.21 18.83 -0.99
CA GLY A 42 4.95 17.57 -0.81
C GLY A 42 5.04 16.76 -2.11
N ILE A 43 4.00 16.81 -2.96
CA ILE A 43 4.03 16.18 -4.29
C ILE A 43 5.01 16.92 -5.20
N ILE A 44 4.95 18.26 -5.24
CA ILE A 44 5.85 19.07 -6.06
C ILE A 44 7.31 18.81 -5.68
N ASP A 45 7.60 18.83 -4.38
CA ASP A 45 8.93 18.55 -3.85
C ASP A 45 9.41 17.15 -4.21
N ALA A 46 8.54 16.13 -4.09
CA ALA A 46 8.85 14.75 -4.48
C ALA A 46 9.24 14.59 -5.96
N LEU A 47 8.64 15.40 -6.84
CA LEU A 47 8.84 15.32 -8.28
C LEU A 47 9.97 16.20 -8.80
N THR A 48 10.30 17.29 -8.09
CA THR A 48 11.24 18.32 -8.60
C THR A 48 12.56 18.35 -7.87
N LYS A 49 12.63 17.91 -6.61
CA LYS A 49 13.89 17.87 -5.87
C LYS A 49 14.73 16.66 -6.31
N PRO A 50 16.07 16.75 -6.28
CA PRO A 50 16.94 15.63 -6.61
C PRO A 50 16.70 14.40 -5.73
N ALA A 51 16.36 14.62 -4.46
CA ALA A 51 15.92 13.59 -3.52
C ALA A 51 14.91 14.18 -2.52
N TYR A 52 13.87 13.41 -2.18
CA TYR A 52 12.86 13.84 -1.22
C TYR A 52 12.12 12.64 -0.60
N ASP A 53 11.94 12.66 0.71
CA ASP A 53 11.10 11.69 1.42
C ASP A 53 9.70 12.28 1.61
N LEU A 54 8.72 11.74 0.89
CA LEU A 54 7.32 12.08 1.05
C LEU A 54 6.71 11.21 2.15
N GLN A 55 6.45 11.82 3.30
CA GLN A 55 5.71 11.21 4.39
C GLN A 55 4.23 11.62 4.30
N LEU A 56 3.36 10.63 4.21
CA LEU A 56 1.93 10.84 4.28
C LEU A 56 1.43 10.86 5.73
N THR A 57 0.37 11.62 5.96
CA THR A 57 -0.39 11.58 7.20
C THR A 57 -1.02 10.20 7.38
N LYS A 58 -1.47 9.89 8.59
CA LYS A 58 -2.20 8.65 8.85
C LYS A 58 -3.49 8.58 8.01
N HIS A 59 -3.74 7.44 7.40
CA HIS A 59 -4.94 7.12 6.63
C HIS A 59 -5.64 5.91 7.24
N LYS A 60 -6.98 5.98 7.28
CA LYS A 60 -7.82 4.80 7.53
C LYS A 60 -8.08 4.09 6.22
N VAL A 61 -7.85 2.79 6.22
CA VAL A 61 -8.04 1.91 5.08
C VAL A 61 -9.06 0.86 5.49
N ARG A 62 -10.06 0.66 4.64
CA ARG A 62 -11.06 -0.38 4.84
C ARG A 62 -10.75 -1.52 3.90
N CYS A 63 -10.69 -2.75 4.41
CA CYS A 63 -10.51 -3.92 3.57
C CYS A 63 -11.58 -4.98 3.79
N GLU A 64 -11.79 -5.76 2.74
CA GLU A 64 -12.58 -6.98 2.73
C GLU A 64 -11.63 -8.13 2.42
N ILE A 65 -11.52 -9.07 3.36
CA ILE A 65 -10.71 -10.28 3.22
C ILE A 65 -11.64 -11.46 2.96
N GLU A 66 -11.50 -12.08 1.80
CA GLU A 66 -12.30 -13.25 1.45
C GLU A 66 -11.90 -14.48 2.28
N ARG A 67 -12.90 -15.28 2.63
CA ARG A 67 -12.77 -16.64 3.14
C ARG A 67 -13.72 -17.55 2.37
N THR A 68 -13.58 -18.86 2.57
CA THR A 68 -14.37 -19.89 1.90
C THR A 68 -15.88 -19.61 1.97
N ASP A 69 -16.38 -19.18 3.13
CA ASP A 69 -17.82 -19.03 3.38
C ASP A 69 -18.23 -17.61 3.80
N GLU A 70 -17.27 -16.68 3.96
CA GLU A 70 -17.53 -15.33 4.52
C GLU A 70 -16.56 -14.27 4.00
N VAL A 71 -16.94 -12.99 4.15
CA VAL A 71 -16.06 -11.84 3.90
C VAL A 71 -15.84 -11.10 5.21
N ASN A 72 -14.59 -11.00 5.64
CA ASN A 72 -14.22 -10.25 6.84
C ASN A 72 -13.92 -8.80 6.50
N LYS A 73 -14.68 -7.87 7.09
CA LYS A 73 -14.39 -6.44 7.01
C LYS A 73 -13.37 -6.08 8.08
N ILE A 74 -12.30 -5.40 7.68
CA ILE A 74 -11.24 -4.94 8.56
C ILE A 74 -10.97 -3.47 8.33
N ASP A 75 -10.59 -2.77 9.39
CA ASP A 75 -10.08 -1.41 9.32
C ASP A 75 -8.62 -1.42 9.74
N LEU A 76 -7.76 -0.73 8.98
CA LEU A 76 -6.36 -0.55 9.33
C LEU A 76 -5.94 0.91 9.21
N GLU A 77 -4.96 1.30 10.01
CA GLU A 77 -4.38 2.63 9.96
C GLU A 77 -2.93 2.55 9.50
N MET A 78 -2.61 3.30 8.45
CA MET A 78 -1.27 3.31 7.86
C MET A 78 -0.81 4.74 7.57
N ALA A 79 0.50 4.98 7.57
CA ALA A 79 1.08 6.30 7.30
C ALA A 79 2.20 6.18 6.25
N PRO A 80 1.85 6.05 4.96
CA PRO A 80 2.82 5.66 3.95
C PRO A 80 4.00 6.61 3.86
N LYS A 81 5.19 6.06 3.65
CA LYS A 81 6.42 6.80 3.36
C LYS A 81 6.91 6.39 1.98
N MET A 82 7.36 7.36 1.19
CA MET A 82 7.98 7.10 -0.10
C MET A 82 9.25 7.92 -0.25
N SER A 83 10.34 7.28 -0.66
CA SER A 83 11.59 7.95 -1.00
C SER A 83 11.64 8.16 -2.51
N PHE A 84 11.81 9.43 -2.90
CA PHE A 84 11.95 9.84 -4.28
C PHE A 84 13.40 10.22 -4.59
N LYS A 85 13.82 9.91 -5.82
CA LYS A 85 15.06 10.38 -6.42
C LYS A 85 14.79 10.78 -7.86
N ASN A 86 15.16 12.01 -8.22
CA ASN A 86 14.96 12.57 -9.56
C ASN A 86 13.52 12.37 -10.06
N GLY A 87 12.54 12.63 -9.19
CA GLY A 87 11.11 12.50 -9.50
C GLY A 87 10.58 11.07 -9.66
N LYS A 88 11.36 10.04 -9.34
CA LYS A 88 10.92 8.63 -9.31
C LYS A 88 10.92 8.09 -7.91
N VAL A 89 9.92 7.27 -7.57
CA VAL A 89 9.92 6.50 -6.33
C VAL A 89 10.99 5.41 -6.44
N GLU A 90 11.89 5.35 -5.47
CA GLU A 90 12.86 4.26 -5.31
C GLU A 90 12.43 3.28 -4.23
N LYS A 91 11.75 3.77 -3.19
CA LYS A 91 11.28 2.97 -2.06
C LYS A 91 9.93 3.44 -1.57
N ALA A 92 9.10 2.50 -1.15
CA ALA A 92 7.81 2.78 -0.52
C ALA A 92 7.58 1.85 0.69
N TRP A 93 6.97 2.41 1.72
CA TRP A 93 6.57 1.74 2.96
C TRP A 93 5.15 2.13 3.29
N LEU A 94 4.36 1.17 3.78
CA LEU A 94 2.97 1.45 4.19
C LEU A 94 2.91 2.00 5.62
N ASN A 95 3.83 1.61 6.50
CA ASN A 95 3.81 1.95 7.93
C ASN A 95 2.45 1.66 8.58
N VAL A 96 2.03 0.40 8.57
CA VAL A 96 0.80 -0.03 9.26
C VAL A 96 1.02 0.07 10.77
N SER A 97 0.10 0.74 11.45
CA SER A 97 0.20 1.08 12.87
C SER A 97 -0.97 0.58 13.72
N ASN A 98 -2.12 0.29 13.09
CA ASN A 98 -3.26 -0.32 13.76
C ASN A 98 -3.98 -1.26 12.80
N ILE A 99 -4.54 -2.35 13.35
CA ILE A 99 -5.38 -3.32 12.63
C ILE A 99 -6.55 -3.70 13.56
N GLU A 100 -7.74 -3.30 13.15
CA GLU A 100 -9.03 -3.65 13.73
C GLU A 100 -9.65 -4.76 12.89
N ALA A 101 -9.57 -5.98 13.42
CA ALA A 101 -10.02 -7.19 12.75
C ALA A 101 -10.38 -8.26 13.79
N PRO A 102 -11.22 -9.25 13.44
CA PRO A 102 -11.43 -10.44 14.26
C PRO A 102 -10.11 -11.11 14.66
N THR A 103 -10.01 -11.56 15.91
CA THR A 103 -8.78 -12.16 16.48
C THR A 103 -8.19 -13.26 15.61
N ILE A 104 -9.04 -14.06 14.98
CA ILE A 104 -8.66 -15.18 14.12
C ILE A 104 -7.86 -14.77 12.87
N ILE A 105 -8.03 -13.55 12.36
CA ILE A 105 -7.26 -13.05 11.19
C ILE A 105 -6.23 -11.98 11.56
N LYS A 106 -6.40 -11.31 12.70
CA LYS A 106 -5.56 -10.18 13.12
C LYS A 106 -4.06 -10.54 13.17
N GLY A 107 -3.72 -11.73 13.66
CA GLY A 107 -2.33 -12.19 13.73
C GLY A 107 -1.67 -12.33 12.35
N ALA A 108 -2.37 -12.94 11.40
CA ALA A 108 -1.86 -13.10 10.03
C ALA A 108 -1.71 -11.76 9.30
N LEU A 109 -2.66 -10.84 9.51
CA LEU A 109 -2.57 -9.49 8.95
C LEU A 109 -1.34 -8.73 9.47
N TRP A 110 -1.06 -8.82 10.78
CA TRP A 110 0.15 -8.25 11.36
C TRP A 110 1.43 -8.90 10.82
N THR A 111 1.43 -10.22 10.60
CA THR A 111 2.55 -10.91 9.98
C THR A 111 2.83 -10.40 8.57
N VAL A 112 1.79 -10.26 7.73
CA VAL A 112 1.93 -9.71 6.37
C VAL A 112 2.41 -8.26 6.42
N ALA A 113 1.84 -7.41 7.29
CA ALA A 113 2.27 -6.03 7.45
C ALA A 113 3.75 -5.92 7.87
N LYS A 114 4.20 -6.78 8.79
CA LYS A 114 5.59 -6.82 9.23
C LYS A 114 6.54 -7.30 8.13
N LEU A 115 6.10 -8.26 7.31
CA LEU A 115 6.87 -8.67 6.14
C LEU A 115 6.98 -7.54 5.12
N GLU A 116 5.89 -6.84 4.83
CA GLU A 116 5.94 -5.70 3.92
C GLU A 116 6.96 -4.65 4.39
N GLU A 117 6.93 -4.31 5.68
CA GLU A 117 7.82 -3.30 6.25
C GLU A 117 9.31 -3.69 6.20
N ASN A 118 9.63 -4.97 6.47
CA ASN A 118 11.03 -5.41 6.62
C ASN A 118 11.64 -5.99 5.34
N VAL A 119 10.83 -6.66 4.51
CA VAL A 119 11.32 -7.40 3.34
C VAL A 119 10.69 -6.95 2.03
N GLY A 120 9.74 -6.02 2.06
CA GLY A 120 9.17 -5.42 0.85
C GLY A 120 8.38 -6.41 0.00
N LEU A 121 7.46 -7.15 0.63
CA LEU A 121 6.61 -8.17 0.00
C LEU A 121 5.96 -7.73 -1.31
N PHE A 122 5.51 -6.48 -1.35
CA PHE A 122 4.83 -5.80 -2.43
C PHE A 122 5.61 -4.57 -2.93
N HIS A 123 6.84 -4.38 -2.46
CA HIS A 123 7.61 -3.15 -2.67
C HIS A 123 7.85 -2.85 -4.14
N GLY A 124 8.32 -3.84 -4.91
CA GLY A 124 8.57 -3.66 -6.34
C GLY A 124 7.30 -3.30 -7.12
N GLU A 125 6.19 -3.94 -6.79
CA GLU A 125 4.89 -3.68 -7.42
C GLU A 125 4.38 -2.28 -7.06
N MET A 126 4.44 -1.91 -5.78
CA MET A 126 4.04 -0.59 -5.29
C MET A 126 4.89 0.53 -5.90
N VAL A 127 6.21 0.36 -5.98
CA VAL A 127 7.11 1.32 -6.63
C VAL A 127 6.77 1.46 -8.13
N SER A 128 6.53 0.34 -8.83
CA SER A 128 6.15 0.36 -10.24
C SER A 128 4.83 1.09 -10.46
N GLU A 129 3.79 0.76 -9.69
CA GLU A 129 2.45 1.37 -9.81
C GLU A 129 2.46 2.87 -9.52
N VAL A 130 3.18 3.31 -8.48
CA VAL A 130 3.26 4.74 -8.15
C VAL A 130 4.00 5.50 -9.25
N ASN A 131 5.10 4.94 -9.77
CA ASN A 131 5.81 5.56 -10.88
C ASN A 131 4.94 5.61 -12.16
N GLU A 132 4.20 4.55 -12.50
CA GLU A 132 3.27 4.56 -13.63
C GLU A 132 2.17 5.62 -13.44
N PHE A 133 1.59 5.71 -12.24
CA PHE A 133 0.57 6.70 -11.92
C PHE A 133 1.09 8.14 -12.09
N VAL A 134 2.26 8.43 -11.51
CA VAL A 134 2.88 9.76 -11.53
C VAL A 134 3.30 10.16 -12.95
N HIS A 135 3.87 9.25 -13.74
CA HIS A 135 4.50 9.59 -15.02
C HIS A 135 3.59 9.37 -16.23
N GLU A 136 2.72 8.37 -16.22
CA GLU A 136 1.88 8.03 -17.39
C GLU A 136 0.45 8.55 -17.27
N LYS A 137 -0.14 8.49 -16.06
CA LYS A 137 -1.56 8.86 -15.84
C LYS A 137 -1.76 10.34 -15.50
N CYS A 138 -0.82 10.97 -14.78
CA CYS A 138 -0.87 12.42 -14.54
C CYS A 138 -0.43 13.24 -15.77
N ALA A 139 0.55 12.77 -16.57
CA ALA A 139 0.97 13.45 -17.79
C ALA A 139 -0.16 13.52 -18.83
N LYS A 140 -0.99 12.47 -18.96
CA LYS A 140 -2.16 12.47 -19.86
C LYS A 140 -3.31 13.38 -19.40
N ARG A 141 -3.37 13.78 -18.13
CA ARG A 141 -4.49 14.57 -17.57
C ARG A 141 -4.17 16.07 -17.44
N HIS A 142 -2.90 16.46 -17.58
CA HIS A 142 -2.42 17.84 -17.56
C HIS A 142 -1.51 18.21 -18.74
N GLY A 143 -1.27 17.29 -19.68
CA GLY A 143 -0.61 17.53 -20.96
C GLY A 143 -1.64 17.78 -22.05
N GLY A 144 -1.99 19.05 -22.22
CA GLY A 144 -2.86 19.61 -23.24
C GLY A 144 -2.97 21.11 -23.03
#